data_AF-Q5HZC9-F1
#
_entry.id   AF-Q5HZC9-F1
#
_cell.length_a   1.000
_cell.length_b   1.000
_cell.length_c   1.000
_cell.angle_alpha   90.00
_cell.angle_beta   90.00
_cell.angle_gamma   90.00
#
_symmetry.space_group_name_H-M   'P 1'
#
loop_
_entity.id
_entity.type
_entity.pdbx_description
1 polymer ?
#
loop_
_entity_poly.entity_id
_entity_poly.type
_entity_poly.pdbx_seq_one_letter_code
_entity_poly.pdbx_strand_id
1 'polypeptide(L)'
;RMVEVSARMFTLATMAETDAESVKTESQAGEEPLQYLSELSIEQLEILTRDTRDAVSILKAETDMLDKFHSRLDPKDLVPPPTTDAVLSTLDFSQMRSRRRSKSRGQIPERLLSLTVDQKCELVQKELEESKEESLRNEENAEKDLQNLKATVEEAEFRSTDIKKSKYEFERDIGKAAISIKKSAGVSPDKVIRYMEEKMRARDSLVDKLRLKNAALKVQKKKMKMQVKQKEEMGEVLHEVDFQQLKIENAQFLERIDERNQDLLQLKLTAGDTLLVLNLFKKKLNTAMAESTHLDKEIHMRKEMLQRIELEAQLVEQDREKAERVNKKLRKQLHDYRVPDVLEYIQEKTDQEDLEKSIRIWERKVEIAELSMKTHRRTWEKLKASCQIQVCGQQQGMLKLDKTLSKPTSQLTDI
;
A
#
# COMPACT_ATOMS: atom_id res chain seq x y z
N ARG A 1 34.96 12.88 21.03
CA ARG A 1 35.05 14.37 21.01
C ARG A 1 33.93 15.04 21.80
N MET A 2 32.72 15.32 21.28
CA MET A 2 31.72 16.06 22.08
C MET A 2 31.31 15.32 23.38
N VAL A 3 31.17 13.99 23.32
CA VAL A 3 30.95 13.11 24.48
C VAL A 3 32.16 13.08 25.46
N GLU A 4 33.39 13.21 24.95
CA GLU A 4 34.61 13.30 25.80
C GLU A 4 34.68 14.63 26.54
N VAL A 5 34.31 15.73 25.89
CA VAL A 5 34.25 17.06 26.52
C VAL A 5 33.16 17.08 27.59
N SER A 6 31.99 16.49 27.31
CA SER A 6 30.91 16.35 28.30
C SER A 6 31.33 15.48 29.50
N ALA A 7 32.00 14.35 29.28
CA ALA A 7 32.54 13.52 30.35
C ALA A 7 33.60 14.26 31.21
N ARG A 8 34.49 15.04 30.57
CA ARG A 8 35.52 15.82 31.27
C ARG A 8 34.94 16.99 32.06
N MET A 9 33.91 17.67 31.53
CA MET A 9 33.15 18.69 32.25
C MET A 9 32.44 18.11 33.48
N PHE A 10 31.91 16.88 33.37
CA PHE A 10 31.28 16.20 34.51
C PHE A 10 32.30 15.87 35.61
N THR A 11 33.50 15.38 35.27
CA THR A 11 34.57 15.18 36.27
C THR A 11 35.05 16.48 36.93
N LEU A 12 35.15 17.57 36.17
CA LEU A 12 35.53 18.89 36.72
C LEU A 12 34.45 19.47 37.64
N ALA A 13 33.17 19.30 37.29
CA ALA A 13 32.06 19.69 38.16
C ALA A 13 32.05 18.88 39.48
N THR A 14 32.26 17.56 39.41
CA THR A 14 32.30 16.73 40.63
C THR A 14 33.50 17.05 41.53
N MET A 15 34.66 17.44 40.98
CA MET A 15 35.80 17.89 41.80
C MET A 15 35.56 19.26 42.45
N ALA A 16 34.87 20.17 41.76
CA ALA A 16 34.47 21.45 42.32
C ALA A 16 33.38 21.30 43.42
N GLU A 17 32.52 20.30 43.32
CA GLU A 17 31.52 19.99 44.37
C GLU A 17 32.15 19.33 45.61
N THR A 18 33.19 18.50 45.47
CA THR A 18 33.89 17.93 46.64
C THR A 18 34.64 18.97 47.48
N ASP A 19 35.18 20.02 46.85
CA ASP A 19 35.86 21.10 47.58
C ASP A 19 34.87 22.04 48.31
N ALA A 20 33.58 22.01 47.95
CA ALA A 20 32.55 22.85 48.56
C ALA A 20 32.03 22.33 49.92
N GLU A 21 32.17 21.04 50.23
CA GLU A 21 31.75 20.46 51.52
C GLU A 21 32.87 20.41 52.57
N SER A 22 34.14 20.61 52.19
CA SER A 22 35.31 20.50 53.08
C SER A 22 35.82 21.85 53.64
N VAL A 23 34.93 22.81 53.92
CA VAL A 23 35.30 24.10 54.55
C VAL A 23 34.61 24.30 55.90
N LYS A 24 34.96 23.46 56.87
CA LYS A 24 34.88 23.80 58.31
C LYS A 24 36.13 23.32 59.03
N THR A 25 36.84 24.31 59.60
CA THR A 25 37.90 24.17 60.60
C THR A 25 39.04 23.19 60.26
N GLU A 26 40.14 23.72 59.71
CA GLU A 26 41.41 23.71 60.48
C GLU A 26 42.44 24.73 59.94
N SER A 27 43.15 25.36 60.88
CA SER A 27 44.13 26.40 60.61
C SER A 27 45.55 25.85 60.74
N GLN A 28 45.97 24.98 59.81
CA GLN A 28 47.36 24.52 59.65
C GLN A 28 47.52 23.69 58.34
N ALA A 29 47.76 24.35 57.21
CA ALA A 29 48.10 23.67 55.94
C ALA A 29 48.92 24.58 54.99
N GLY A 30 49.87 25.33 55.54
CA GLY A 30 50.80 26.13 54.75
C GLY A 30 52.01 25.33 54.30
N GLU A 31 51.84 24.37 53.38
CA GLU A 31 52.94 23.79 52.54
C GLU A 31 52.45 22.77 51.48
N GLU A 32 51.26 22.17 51.61
CA GLU A 32 50.84 21.02 50.77
C GLU A 32 50.57 21.25 49.25
N PRO A 33 50.20 22.44 48.71
CA PRO A 33 49.83 22.57 47.30
C PRO A 33 50.93 22.23 46.27
N LEU A 34 52.19 22.23 46.70
CA LEU A 34 53.35 21.99 45.81
C LEU A 34 53.86 20.54 45.84
N GLN A 35 53.46 19.74 46.83
CA GLN A 35 53.95 18.37 46.99
C GLN A 35 53.43 17.46 45.88
N TYR A 36 52.14 17.59 45.55
CA TYR A 36 51.51 16.90 44.42
C TYR A 36 52.23 17.17 43.08
N LEU A 37 52.61 18.42 42.82
CA LEU A 37 53.34 18.79 41.59
C LEU A 37 54.74 18.18 41.51
N SER A 38 55.35 17.81 42.64
CA SER A 38 56.67 17.15 42.67
C SER A 38 56.62 15.64 42.37
N GLU A 39 55.43 15.03 42.43
CA GLU A 39 55.19 13.62 42.16
C GLU A 39 54.75 13.36 40.69
N LEU A 40 54.38 14.41 39.95
CA LEU A 40 53.99 14.33 38.54
C LEU A 40 55.20 14.13 37.61
N SER A 41 55.01 13.34 36.56
CA SER A 41 56.01 13.25 35.48
C SER A 41 56.08 14.55 34.67
N ILE A 42 57.20 14.78 33.98
CA ILE A 42 57.39 15.97 33.13
C ILE A 42 56.27 16.11 32.09
N GLU A 43 55.83 14.99 31.50
CA GLU A 43 54.73 14.94 30.52
C GLU A 43 53.38 15.34 31.15
N GLN A 44 53.11 14.92 32.40
CA GLN A 44 51.92 15.35 33.13
C GLN A 44 51.97 16.84 33.49
N LEU A 45 53.16 17.36 33.83
CA LEU A 45 53.39 18.78 34.09
C LEU A 45 53.17 19.64 32.83
N GLU A 46 53.62 19.18 31.66
CA GLU A 46 53.38 19.85 30.37
C GLU A 46 51.89 19.90 30.01
N ILE A 47 51.15 18.81 30.25
CA ILE A 47 49.70 18.76 30.04
C ILE A 47 49.00 19.76 30.98
N LEU A 48 49.31 19.72 32.28
CA LEU A 48 48.72 20.64 33.26
C LEU A 48 49.04 22.12 32.96
N THR A 49 50.26 22.41 32.49
CA THR A 49 50.68 23.77 32.09
C THR A 49 49.95 24.25 30.83
N ARG A 50 49.63 23.34 29.90
CA ARG A 50 48.80 23.65 28.72
C ARG A 50 47.35 23.90 29.13
N ASP A 51 46.76 22.99 29.90
CA ASP A 51 45.35 23.06 30.29
C ASP A 51 45.07 24.31 31.16
N THR A 52 45.98 24.66 32.08
CA THR A 52 45.88 25.91 32.86
C THR A 52 46.07 27.16 32.00
N ARG A 53 46.98 27.15 31.03
CA ARG A 53 47.15 28.25 30.06
C ARG A 53 45.90 28.46 29.22
N ASP A 54 45.29 27.38 28.73
CA ASP A 54 44.09 27.43 27.91
C ASP A 54 42.88 27.89 28.74
N ALA A 55 42.73 27.43 29.98
CA ALA A 55 41.72 27.93 30.93
C ALA A 55 41.89 29.44 31.22
N VAL A 56 43.11 29.92 31.45
CA VAL A 56 43.41 31.36 31.61
C VAL A 56 43.09 32.14 30.33
N SER A 57 43.30 31.56 29.15
CA SER A 57 42.93 32.19 27.88
C SER A 57 41.42 32.32 27.71
N ILE A 58 40.65 31.31 28.14
CA ILE A 58 39.17 31.34 28.11
C ILE A 58 38.64 32.39 29.09
N LEU A 59 39.14 32.43 30.34
CA LEU A 59 38.73 33.41 31.34
C LEU A 59 39.05 34.85 30.92
N LYS A 60 40.18 35.08 30.23
CA LYS A 60 40.47 36.39 29.64
C LYS A 60 39.46 36.77 28.56
N ALA A 61 39.12 35.86 27.66
CA ALA A 61 38.11 36.12 26.63
C ALA A 61 36.71 36.37 27.23
N GLU A 62 36.33 35.68 28.30
CA GLU A 62 35.09 35.95 29.05
C GLU A 62 35.13 37.34 29.72
N THR A 63 36.26 37.71 30.32
CA THR A 63 36.45 39.03 30.95
C THR A 63 36.41 40.16 29.92
N ASP A 64 37.13 40.04 28.79
CA ASP A 64 37.12 41.02 27.70
C ASP A 64 35.72 41.22 27.10
N MET A 65 34.89 40.17 27.07
CA MET A 65 33.50 40.21 26.61
C MET A 65 32.58 40.89 27.63
N LEU A 66 32.74 40.56 28.92
CA LEU A 66 32.04 41.22 30.02
C LEU A 66 32.37 42.72 30.13
N ASP A 67 33.65 43.10 29.98
CA ASP A 67 34.10 44.49 30.02
C ASP A 67 33.56 45.29 28.83
N LYS A 68 33.52 44.70 27.63
CA LYS A 68 32.87 45.31 26.45
C LYS A 68 31.39 45.57 26.72
N PHE A 69 30.65 44.55 27.16
CA PHE A 69 29.24 44.69 27.49
C PHE A 69 29.03 45.78 28.56
N HIS A 70 29.81 45.74 29.64
CA HIS A 70 29.71 46.72 30.72
C HIS A 70 30.01 48.15 30.25
N SER A 71 30.99 48.33 29.36
CA SER A 71 31.31 49.64 28.76
C SER A 71 30.22 50.21 27.85
N ARG A 72 29.32 49.35 27.34
CA ARG A 72 28.20 49.71 26.47
C ARG A 72 26.88 49.97 27.22
N LEU A 73 26.76 49.53 28.47
CA LEU A 73 25.56 49.75 29.29
C LEU A 73 25.43 51.23 29.72
N ASP A 74 24.49 51.96 29.12
CA ASP A 74 24.11 53.29 29.60
C ASP A 74 23.28 53.11 30.90
N PRO A 75 23.51 53.87 32.00
CA PRO A 75 22.85 53.63 33.30
C PRO A 75 21.31 53.73 33.34
N LYS A 76 20.67 54.05 32.20
CA LYS A 76 19.22 54.11 32.03
C LYS A 76 18.60 52.77 31.67
N ASP A 77 19.35 51.85 31.08
CA ASP A 77 18.85 50.53 30.63
C ASP A 77 18.70 49.53 31.79
N LEU A 78 19.15 49.90 32.99
CA LEU A 78 19.02 49.12 34.23
C LEU A 78 17.66 49.29 34.94
N VAL A 79 16.72 50.03 34.35
CA VAL A 79 15.35 50.16 34.89
C VAL A 79 14.44 49.12 34.22
N PRO A 80 14.04 48.04 34.91
CA PRO A 80 13.13 47.06 34.33
C PRO A 80 11.75 47.70 34.06
N PRO A 81 11.13 47.47 32.89
CA PRO A 81 9.76 47.88 32.63
C PRO A 81 8.79 47.10 33.55
N PRO A 82 7.64 47.68 33.94
CA PRO A 82 6.67 47.00 34.78
C PRO A 82 6.00 45.86 34.00
N THR A 83 6.43 44.62 34.25
CA THR A 83 5.83 43.43 33.65
C THR A 83 4.43 43.18 34.24
N THR A 84 3.40 43.48 33.46
CA THR A 84 2.05 43.00 33.69
C THR A 84 2.00 41.50 33.41
N ASP A 85 2.13 40.68 34.46
CA ASP A 85 1.33 39.47 34.68
C ASP A 85 1.79 38.73 35.94
N ALA A 86 1.24 39.15 37.07
CA ALA A 86 1.24 38.38 38.31
C ALA A 86 -0.12 38.57 39.00
N VAL A 87 -0.98 37.55 38.91
CA VAL A 87 -2.31 37.56 39.53
C VAL A 87 -2.18 37.67 41.04
N LEU A 88 -3.01 38.54 41.62
CA LEU A 88 -3.00 38.89 43.04
C LEU A 88 -3.10 37.67 43.97
N SER A 89 -2.12 37.54 44.87
CA SER A 89 -2.38 37.08 46.24
C SER A 89 -2.16 38.25 47.20
N THR A 90 -3.10 39.20 47.19
CA THR A 90 -3.09 40.36 48.09
C THR A 90 -3.47 39.93 49.51
N LEU A 91 -2.49 39.78 50.40
CA LEU A 91 -2.66 40.00 51.84
C LEU A 91 -1.40 40.64 52.46
N ASP A 92 -1.61 41.82 53.03
CA ASP A 92 -0.84 42.48 54.09
C ASP A 92 0.69 42.55 54.04
N PHE A 93 1.21 43.60 53.40
CA PHE A 93 2.50 44.20 53.77
C PHE A 93 2.46 45.74 53.72
N SER A 94 1.69 46.36 54.62
CA SER A 94 1.54 47.83 54.70
C SER A 94 1.59 48.40 56.12
N GLN A 95 2.47 47.88 56.99
CA GLN A 95 2.79 48.55 58.26
C GLN A 95 4.19 48.23 58.79
N MET A 96 5.08 49.24 58.74
CA MET A 96 6.00 49.69 59.81
C MET A 96 7.21 50.42 59.20
N ARG A 97 7.27 51.75 59.39
CA ARG A 97 8.41 52.58 58.97
C ARG A 97 9.46 52.62 60.08
N SER A 98 10.67 52.15 59.79
CA SER A 98 11.96 52.57 60.37
C SER A 98 12.17 52.55 61.90
N ARG A 99 13.07 51.68 62.35
CA ARG A 99 13.98 51.98 63.48
C ARG A 99 15.37 51.39 63.24
N ARG A 100 16.40 52.24 63.35
CA ARG A 100 17.81 51.88 63.12
C ARG A 100 18.30 50.84 64.14
N ARG A 101 19.01 49.80 63.68
CA ARG A 101 20.03 49.13 64.49
C ARG A 101 21.15 48.58 63.60
N SER A 102 22.39 48.77 64.05
CA SER A 102 23.61 48.41 63.34
C SER A 102 23.91 46.90 63.39
N LYS A 103 24.92 46.49 62.59
CA LYS A 103 25.81 45.34 62.83
C LYS A 103 25.42 43.99 62.18
N SER A 104 25.91 43.75 60.96
CA SER A 104 27.00 42.78 60.72
C SER A 104 27.47 42.84 59.24
N ARG A 105 28.74 42.49 59.00
CA ARG A 105 29.20 42.11 57.65
C ARG A 105 28.64 40.72 57.37
N GLY A 106 27.43 40.63 56.81
CA GLY A 106 27.03 39.43 56.12
C GLY A 106 27.87 39.32 54.86
N GLN A 107 28.58 38.21 54.68
CA GLN A 107 29.01 37.81 53.34
C GLN A 107 27.73 37.69 52.51
N ILE A 108 27.59 38.53 51.49
CA ILE A 108 26.62 38.27 50.43
C ILE A 108 27.06 36.94 49.83
N PRO A 109 26.18 35.91 49.79
CA PRO A 109 26.55 34.64 49.17
C PRO A 109 27.06 34.90 47.76
N GLU A 110 28.26 34.43 47.44
CA GLU A 110 28.93 34.64 46.15
C GLU A 110 28.05 34.17 44.97
N ARG A 111 27.19 33.19 45.25
CA ARG A 111 26.11 32.67 44.40
C ARG A 111 25.02 33.69 44.00
N LEU A 112 24.95 34.86 44.62
CA LEU A 112 24.10 36.01 44.23
C LEU A 112 24.85 37.06 43.38
N LEU A 113 26.16 36.89 43.18
CA LEU A 113 27.00 37.73 42.32
C LEU A 113 27.33 37.05 40.98
N SER A 114 27.21 35.71 40.92
CA SER A 114 27.34 34.94 39.68
C SER A 114 26.08 35.01 38.83
N LEU A 115 26.20 35.48 37.57
CA LEU A 115 25.17 35.32 36.54
C LEU A 115 24.80 33.83 36.37
N THR A 116 23.52 33.54 36.16
CA THR A 116 23.08 32.16 35.82
C THR A 116 23.64 31.73 34.47
N VAL A 117 23.67 30.42 34.20
CA VAL A 117 24.14 29.89 32.90
C VAL A 117 23.31 30.47 31.76
N ASP A 118 22.00 30.57 31.93
CA ASP A 118 21.10 31.16 30.94
C ASP A 118 21.40 32.65 30.69
N GLN A 119 21.59 33.45 31.76
CA GLN A 119 22.00 34.86 31.64
C GLN A 119 23.36 35.02 30.97
N LYS A 120 24.31 34.11 31.22
CA LYS A 120 25.60 34.09 30.50
C LYS A 120 25.42 33.74 29.02
N CYS A 121 24.53 32.81 28.69
CA CYS A 121 24.22 32.47 27.30
C CYS A 121 23.54 33.63 26.56
N GLU A 122 22.56 34.31 27.17
CA GLU A 122 21.91 35.51 26.62
C GLU A 122 22.92 36.64 26.39
N LEU A 123 23.79 36.90 27.37
CA LEU A 123 24.88 37.87 27.27
C LEU A 123 25.82 37.55 26.10
N VAL A 124 26.32 36.31 26.03
CA VAL A 124 27.22 35.85 24.96
C VAL A 124 26.55 35.96 23.60
N GLN A 125 25.25 35.65 23.49
CA GLN A 125 24.51 35.79 22.24
C GLN A 125 24.39 37.26 21.83
N LYS A 126 24.04 38.16 22.76
CA LYS A 126 23.95 39.60 22.48
C LYS A 126 25.30 40.19 22.06
N GLU A 127 26.38 39.90 22.78
CA GLU A 127 27.73 40.34 22.39
C GLU A 127 28.20 39.74 21.05
N LEU A 128 27.79 38.50 20.73
CA LEU A 128 28.05 37.90 19.42
C LEU A 128 27.29 38.60 18.29
N GLU A 129 26.05 39.02 18.53
CA GLU A 129 25.25 39.80 17.57
C GLU A 129 25.83 41.21 17.39
N GLU A 130 26.13 41.93 18.47
CA GLU A 130 26.77 43.25 18.42
C GLU A 130 28.16 43.21 17.75
N SER A 131 28.97 42.19 18.04
CA SER A 131 30.28 42.01 17.40
C SER A 131 30.18 41.67 15.90
N LYS A 132 29.11 41.00 15.45
CA LYS A 132 28.86 40.78 14.01
C LYS A 132 28.49 42.10 13.33
N GLU A 133 27.61 42.89 13.94
CA GLU A 133 27.28 44.21 13.41
C GLU A 133 28.49 45.14 13.36
N GLU A 134 29.34 45.13 14.40
CA GLU A 134 30.58 45.90 14.42
C GLU A 134 31.52 45.47 13.29
N SER A 135 31.65 44.15 13.05
CA SER A 135 32.42 43.63 11.92
C SER A 135 31.88 44.12 10.57
N LEU A 136 30.56 44.10 10.35
CA LEU A 136 29.93 44.60 9.12
C LEU A 136 30.13 46.12 8.94
N ARG A 137 29.96 46.90 10.01
CA ARG A 137 30.23 48.36 10.01
C ARG A 137 31.70 48.66 9.67
N ASN A 138 32.63 47.88 10.22
CA ASN A 138 34.05 48.02 9.94
C ASN A 138 34.40 47.62 8.50
N GLU A 139 33.79 46.56 7.95
CA GLU A 139 33.95 46.13 6.56
C GLU A 139 33.45 47.20 5.58
N GLU A 140 32.24 47.74 5.80
CA GLU A 140 31.72 48.85 4.99
C GLU A 140 32.63 50.07 5.00
N ASN A 141 33.18 50.43 6.16
CA ASN A 141 34.05 51.60 6.31
C ASN A 141 35.40 51.37 5.64
N ALA A 142 36.00 50.18 5.82
CA ALA A 142 37.21 49.78 5.12
C ALA A 142 37.01 49.77 3.59
N GLU A 143 35.85 49.35 3.08
CA GLU A 143 35.56 49.42 1.65
C GLU A 143 35.44 50.88 1.16
N LYS A 144 34.73 51.75 1.88
CA LYS A 144 34.61 53.18 1.55
C LYS A 144 36.00 53.83 1.48
N ASP A 145 36.86 53.58 2.46
CA ASP A 145 38.23 54.12 2.51
C ASP A 145 39.10 53.56 1.39
N LEU A 146 39.02 52.25 1.11
CA LEU A 146 39.72 51.61 0.00
C LEU A 146 39.28 52.15 -1.36
N GLN A 147 37.99 52.45 -1.56
CA GLN A 147 37.48 53.12 -2.76
C GLN A 147 38.02 54.57 -2.87
N ASN A 148 38.04 55.33 -1.77
CA ASN A 148 38.59 56.69 -1.73
C ASN A 148 40.10 56.74 -2.02
N LEU A 149 40.87 55.80 -1.47
CA LEU A 149 42.31 55.67 -1.71
C LEU A 149 42.59 55.30 -3.16
N LYS A 150 41.85 54.34 -3.74
CA LYS A 150 41.94 54.01 -5.18
C LYS A 150 41.70 55.23 -6.08
N ALA A 151 40.61 55.97 -5.84
CA ALA A 151 40.30 57.18 -6.60
C ALA A 151 41.40 58.24 -6.50
N THR A 152 42.03 58.37 -5.32
CA THR A 152 43.15 59.30 -5.08
C THR A 152 44.42 58.87 -5.81
N VAL A 153 44.72 57.58 -5.85
CA VAL A 153 45.84 57.02 -6.63
C VAL A 153 45.62 57.23 -8.13
N GLU A 154 44.42 56.91 -8.64
CA GLU A 154 44.06 57.14 -10.04
C GLU A 154 44.19 58.63 -10.42
N GLU A 155 43.69 59.57 -9.59
CA GLU A 155 43.87 61.01 -9.82
C GLU A 155 45.36 61.40 -9.88
N ALA A 156 46.17 60.89 -8.93
CA ALA A 156 47.60 61.16 -8.88
C ALA A 156 48.35 60.62 -10.11
N GLU A 157 47.96 59.44 -10.62
CA GLU A 157 48.49 58.86 -11.85
C GLU A 157 48.12 59.71 -13.08
N PHE A 158 46.84 60.05 -13.25
CA PHE A 158 46.40 60.95 -14.33
C PHE A 158 47.19 62.27 -14.28
N ARG A 159 47.23 62.92 -13.12
CA ARG A 159 47.97 64.17 -12.89
C ARG A 159 49.47 64.03 -13.19
N SER A 160 50.10 62.92 -12.82
CA SER A 160 51.49 62.61 -13.13
C SER A 160 51.73 62.49 -14.64
N THR A 161 50.85 61.79 -15.37
CA THR A 161 50.96 61.69 -16.84
C THR A 161 50.74 63.04 -17.53
N ASP A 162 49.79 63.85 -17.06
CA ASP A 162 49.49 65.16 -17.67
C ASP A 162 50.57 66.20 -17.37
N ILE A 163 51.19 66.18 -16.18
CA ILE A 163 52.39 66.99 -15.89
C ILE A 163 53.55 66.61 -16.81
N LYS A 164 53.79 65.30 -17.03
CA LYS A 164 54.84 64.82 -17.96
C LYS A 164 54.59 65.28 -19.40
N LYS A 165 53.35 65.18 -19.89
CA LYS A 165 52.95 65.69 -21.22
C LYS A 165 53.12 67.20 -21.31
N SER A 166 52.60 67.95 -20.34
CA SER A 166 52.66 69.42 -20.30
C SER A 166 54.11 69.93 -20.27
N LYS A 167 55.00 69.27 -19.50
CA LYS A 167 56.44 69.53 -19.52
C LYS A 167 57.04 69.32 -20.91
N TYR A 168 56.78 68.16 -21.54
CA TYR A 168 57.31 67.85 -22.88
C TYR A 168 56.79 68.83 -23.95
N GLU A 169 55.51 69.19 -23.91
CA GLU A 169 54.91 70.19 -24.81
C GLU A 169 55.54 71.58 -24.62
N PHE A 170 55.75 72.01 -23.37
CA PHE A 170 56.44 73.26 -23.07
C PHE A 170 57.89 73.25 -23.57
N GLU A 171 58.65 72.19 -23.31
CA GLU A 171 60.03 72.03 -23.82
C GLU A 171 60.07 72.00 -25.35
N ARG A 172 59.08 71.39 -26.01
CA ARG A 172 58.95 71.35 -27.47
C ARG A 172 58.62 72.72 -28.07
N ASP A 173 57.66 73.44 -27.51
CA ASP A 173 57.04 74.62 -28.14
C ASP A 173 57.72 75.94 -27.73
N ILE A 174 58.20 76.00 -26.48
CA ILE A 174 58.94 77.12 -25.88
C ILE A 174 60.44 76.80 -25.79
N GLY A 175 60.81 75.64 -25.24
CA GLY A 175 62.22 75.27 -25.01
C GLY A 175 63.06 75.21 -26.30
N LYS A 176 62.58 74.54 -27.36
CA LYS A 176 63.26 74.54 -28.67
C LYS A 176 63.32 75.93 -29.31
N ALA A 177 62.31 76.77 -29.06
CA ALA A 177 62.32 78.16 -29.54
C ALA A 177 63.37 79.02 -28.82
N ALA A 178 63.70 78.70 -27.56
CA ALA A 178 64.77 79.36 -26.80
C ALA A 178 66.17 79.05 -27.37
N ILE A 179 66.36 77.84 -27.88
CA ILE A 179 67.66 77.33 -28.35
C ILE A 179 67.90 77.64 -29.84
N SER A 180 66.84 77.67 -30.66
CA SER A 180 66.95 77.79 -32.11
C SER A 180 67.36 79.18 -32.64
N ILE A 181 67.24 80.24 -31.84
CA ILE A 181 67.56 81.60 -32.26
C ILE A 181 69.02 81.91 -31.90
N LYS A 182 69.86 82.15 -32.91
CA LYS A 182 71.29 82.47 -32.78
C LYS A 182 71.56 83.46 -31.64
N LYS A 183 72.17 82.96 -30.54
CA LYS A 183 72.91 83.68 -29.47
C LYS A 183 72.64 85.20 -29.36
N SER A 184 71.45 85.62 -28.88
CA SER A 184 71.25 86.91 -28.19
C SER A 184 69.83 87.10 -27.63
N ALA A 185 68.79 86.69 -28.36
CA ALA A 185 67.43 87.22 -28.15
C ALA A 185 66.51 86.43 -27.18
N GLY A 186 66.82 85.18 -26.84
CA GLY A 186 65.94 84.33 -26.02
C GLY A 186 64.58 84.01 -26.67
N VAL A 187 63.60 83.57 -25.88
CA VAL A 187 62.20 83.44 -26.33
C VAL A 187 61.50 84.79 -26.22
N SER A 188 60.81 85.21 -27.28
CA SER A 188 59.93 86.39 -27.20
C SER A 188 58.84 86.21 -26.13
N PRO A 189 58.66 87.17 -25.20
CA PRO A 189 57.59 87.12 -24.19
C PRO A 189 56.20 86.87 -24.79
N ASP A 190 55.89 87.47 -25.95
CA ASP A 190 54.60 87.31 -26.64
C ASP A 190 54.31 85.85 -26.99
N LYS A 191 55.35 85.06 -27.31
CA LYS A 191 55.19 83.64 -27.63
C LYS A 191 54.86 82.82 -26.37
N VAL A 192 55.44 83.17 -25.23
CA VAL A 192 55.11 82.55 -23.93
C VAL A 192 53.69 82.93 -23.51
N ILE A 193 53.29 84.20 -23.68
CA ILE A 193 51.94 84.68 -23.37
C ILE A 193 50.90 83.91 -24.19
N ARG A 194 51.06 83.84 -25.53
CA ARG A 194 50.13 83.09 -26.41
C ARG A 194 50.03 81.61 -26.03
N TYR A 195 51.15 80.96 -25.70
CA TYR A 195 51.14 79.57 -25.22
C TYR A 195 50.33 79.42 -23.93
N MET A 196 50.52 80.33 -22.96
CA MET A 196 49.75 80.30 -21.71
C MET A 196 48.26 80.55 -21.95
N GLU A 197 47.90 81.51 -22.81
CA GLU A 197 46.49 81.77 -23.19
C GLU A 197 45.83 80.58 -23.90
N GLU A 198 46.57 79.88 -24.76
CA GLU A 198 46.08 78.67 -25.44
C GLU A 198 45.89 77.52 -24.44
N LYS A 199 46.85 77.30 -23.54
CA LYS A 199 46.73 76.27 -22.50
C LYS A 199 45.62 76.60 -21.49
N MET A 200 45.40 77.87 -21.12
CA MET A 200 44.26 78.27 -20.30
C MET A 200 42.93 77.95 -20.99
N ARG A 201 42.73 78.38 -22.23
CA ARG A 201 41.51 78.07 -23.02
C ARG A 201 41.26 76.57 -23.19
N ALA A 202 42.31 75.78 -23.41
CA ALA A 202 42.22 74.32 -23.48
C ALA A 202 41.80 73.70 -22.13
N ARG A 203 42.30 74.26 -21.02
CA ARG A 203 41.96 73.82 -19.65
C ARG A 203 40.51 74.16 -19.30
N ASP A 204 40.02 75.34 -19.66
CA ASP A 204 38.64 75.75 -19.43
C ASP A 204 37.65 74.87 -20.23
N SER A 205 37.99 74.59 -21.50
CA SER A 205 37.27 73.64 -22.35
C SER A 205 37.21 72.21 -21.75
N LEU A 206 38.26 71.80 -21.03
CA LEU A 206 38.28 70.52 -20.30
C LEU A 206 37.42 70.57 -19.03
N VAL A 207 37.44 71.67 -18.28
CA VAL A 207 36.60 71.86 -17.09
C VAL A 207 35.12 71.73 -17.44
N ASP A 208 34.64 72.37 -18.51
CA ASP A 208 33.24 72.28 -18.90
C ASP A 208 32.85 70.87 -19.41
N LYS A 209 33.76 70.20 -20.12
CA LYS A 209 33.59 68.78 -20.50
C LYS A 209 33.50 67.85 -19.29
N LEU A 210 34.31 68.09 -18.25
CA LEU A 210 34.27 67.33 -16.99
C LEU A 210 33.01 67.63 -16.17
N ARG A 211 32.56 68.90 -16.12
CA ARG A 211 31.28 69.28 -15.50
C ARG A 211 30.09 68.56 -16.14
N LEU A 212 30.01 68.54 -17.47
CA LEU A 212 28.95 67.84 -18.20
C LEU A 212 28.97 66.32 -17.93
N LYS A 213 30.16 65.70 -17.96
CA LYS A 213 30.32 64.28 -17.57
C LYS A 213 29.88 64.01 -16.13
N ASN A 214 30.26 64.86 -15.18
CA ASN A 214 29.88 64.72 -13.78
C ASN A 214 28.35 64.82 -13.58
N ALA A 215 27.68 65.73 -14.29
CA ALA A 215 26.22 65.84 -14.29
C ALA A 215 25.56 64.58 -14.87
N ALA A 216 26.04 64.07 -16.00
CA ALA A 216 25.52 62.84 -16.61
C ALA A 216 25.68 61.61 -15.69
N LEU A 217 26.86 61.45 -15.06
CA LEU A 217 27.13 60.37 -14.11
C LEU A 217 26.26 60.47 -12.84
N LYS A 218 25.95 61.70 -12.36
CA LYS A 218 25.00 61.91 -11.24
C LYS A 218 23.59 61.44 -11.61
N VAL A 219 23.11 61.74 -12.82
CA VAL A 219 21.81 61.26 -13.31
C VAL A 219 21.80 59.73 -13.44
N GLN A 220 22.85 59.14 -14.01
CA GLN A 220 23.00 57.68 -14.12
C GLN A 220 23.02 57.01 -12.75
N LYS A 221 23.78 57.54 -11.78
CA LYS A 221 23.81 57.06 -10.38
C LYS A 221 22.41 57.10 -9.74
N LYS A 222 21.64 58.18 -9.96
CA LYS A 222 20.26 58.28 -9.46
C LYS A 222 19.34 57.25 -10.12
N LYS A 223 19.45 57.04 -11.43
CA LYS A 223 18.69 56.00 -12.16
C LYS A 223 19.00 54.59 -11.64
N MET A 224 20.28 54.24 -11.49
CA MET A 224 20.68 52.92 -11.00
C MET A 224 20.21 52.69 -9.56
N LYS A 225 20.36 53.68 -8.66
CA LYS A 225 19.80 53.60 -7.30
C LYS A 225 18.28 53.37 -7.28
N MET A 226 17.54 54.02 -8.18
CA MET A 226 16.10 53.84 -8.29
C MET A 226 15.73 52.44 -8.83
N GLN A 227 16.51 51.88 -9.77
CA GLN A 227 16.33 50.51 -10.25
C GLN A 227 16.65 49.45 -9.19
N VAL A 228 17.65 49.71 -8.33
CA VAL A 228 17.92 48.87 -7.16
C VAL A 228 16.73 48.92 -6.20
N LYS A 229 16.27 50.12 -5.80
CA LYS A 229 15.11 50.28 -4.92
C LYS A 229 13.84 49.61 -5.46
N GLN A 230 13.55 49.75 -6.75
CA GLN A 230 12.41 49.06 -7.38
C GLN A 230 12.54 47.54 -7.38
N LYS A 231 13.77 47.00 -7.44
CA LYS A 231 14.00 45.55 -7.32
C LYS A 231 13.90 45.06 -5.88
N GLU A 232 14.31 45.88 -4.92
CA GLU A 232 14.13 45.63 -3.49
C GLU A 232 12.63 45.64 -3.14
N GLU A 233 11.88 46.66 -3.57
CA GLU A 233 10.41 46.75 -3.43
C GLU A 233 9.66 45.63 -4.17
N MET A 234 10.17 45.14 -5.31
CA MET A 234 9.63 43.93 -5.96
C MET A 234 9.96 42.64 -5.18
N GLY A 235 11.05 42.64 -4.41
CA GLY A 235 11.38 41.59 -3.45
C GLY A 235 10.50 41.63 -2.20
N GLU A 236 10.03 42.81 -1.78
CA GLU A 236 9.02 42.96 -0.71
C GLU A 236 7.65 42.38 -1.07
N VAL A 237 7.38 42.05 -2.34
CA VAL A 237 6.15 41.34 -2.78
C VAL A 237 6.28 39.81 -2.64
N LEU A 238 7.49 39.29 -2.39
CA LEU A 238 7.76 37.87 -2.29
C LEU A 238 8.62 37.59 -1.06
N HIS A 239 7.98 37.56 0.10
CA HIS A 239 8.67 37.41 1.37
C HIS A 239 9.31 36.02 1.48
N GLU A 240 10.42 35.91 2.23
CA GLU A 240 10.97 34.60 2.63
C GLU A 240 9.93 33.76 3.38
N VAL A 241 8.99 34.40 4.08
CA VAL A 241 7.83 33.76 4.71
C VAL A 241 6.93 33.07 3.68
N ASP A 242 6.65 33.68 2.54
CA ASP A 242 5.82 33.08 1.48
C ASP A 242 6.55 31.88 0.84
N PHE A 243 7.87 31.98 0.64
CA PHE A 243 8.69 30.86 0.20
C PHE A 243 8.73 29.72 1.22
N GLN A 244 8.78 30.01 2.53
CA GLN A 244 8.74 29.00 3.58
C GLN A 244 7.37 28.38 3.71
N GLN A 245 6.29 29.16 3.60
CA GLN A 245 4.92 28.64 3.52
C GLN A 245 4.77 27.70 2.33
N LEU A 246 5.23 28.07 1.13
CA LEU A 246 5.15 27.22 -0.05
C LEU A 246 5.97 25.92 0.09
N LYS A 247 7.12 25.96 0.77
CA LYS A 247 7.91 24.75 1.13
C LYS A 247 7.13 23.85 2.11
N ILE A 248 6.49 24.44 3.14
CA ILE A 248 5.68 23.72 4.12
C ILE A 248 4.45 23.08 3.46
N GLU A 249 3.71 23.83 2.65
CA GLU A 249 2.55 23.33 1.91
C GLU A 249 2.94 22.18 0.98
N ASN A 250 4.05 22.32 0.23
CA ASN A 250 4.55 21.25 -0.64
C ASN A 250 4.93 19.98 0.14
N ALA A 251 5.62 20.13 1.28
CA ALA A 251 5.90 19.00 2.17
C ALA A 251 4.61 18.31 2.67
N GLN A 252 3.60 19.09 3.09
CA GLN A 252 2.28 18.56 3.49
C GLN A 252 1.49 17.93 2.34
N PHE A 253 1.69 18.37 1.09
CA PHE A 253 1.09 17.72 -0.08
C PHE A 253 1.79 16.40 -0.39
N LEU A 254 3.13 16.33 -0.31
CA LEU A 254 3.90 15.11 -0.49
C LEU A 254 3.55 14.05 0.56
N GLU A 255 3.49 14.43 1.85
CA GLU A 255 3.10 13.54 2.93
C GLU A 255 1.69 12.96 2.72
N ARG A 256 0.70 13.80 2.36
CA ARG A 256 -0.65 13.34 2.02
C ARG A 256 -0.71 12.46 0.77
N ILE A 257 0.17 12.66 -0.22
CA ILE A 257 0.29 11.80 -1.39
C ILE A 257 0.83 10.44 -0.96
N ASP A 258 1.86 10.39 -0.11
CA ASP A 258 2.44 9.16 0.38
C ASP A 258 1.49 8.38 1.30
N GLU A 259 0.72 9.04 2.17
CA GLU A 259 -0.40 8.44 2.91
C GLU A 259 -1.39 7.75 1.96
N ARG A 260 -1.92 8.47 0.97
CA ARG A 260 -2.90 7.90 0.03
C ARG A 260 -2.30 6.80 -0.85
N ASN A 261 -1.01 6.85 -1.15
CA ASN A 261 -0.30 5.78 -1.86
C ASN A 261 -0.18 4.51 -0.99
N GLN A 262 0.07 4.66 0.33
CA GLN A 262 0.08 3.55 1.28
C GLN A 262 -1.33 2.95 1.44
N ASP A 263 -2.36 3.78 1.60
CA ASP A 263 -3.77 3.36 1.63
C ASP A 263 -4.13 2.55 0.37
N LEU A 264 -3.77 3.06 -0.81
CA LEU A 264 -4.00 2.41 -2.10
C LEU A 264 -3.25 1.08 -2.23
N LEU A 265 -2.04 0.97 -1.67
CA LEU A 265 -1.27 -0.27 -1.66
C LEU A 265 -1.91 -1.33 -0.76
N GLN A 266 -2.35 -0.96 0.45
CA GLN A 266 -3.09 -1.85 1.34
C GLN A 266 -4.41 -2.32 0.71
N LEU A 267 -5.15 -1.41 0.06
CA LEU A 267 -6.38 -1.75 -0.65
C LEU A 267 -6.14 -2.69 -1.84
N LYS A 268 -5.02 -2.55 -2.56
CA LYS A 268 -4.63 -3.48 -3.64
C LYS A 268 -4.27 -4.87 -3.11
N LEU A 269 -3.55 -4.95 -1.99
CA LEU A 269 -3.20 -6.23 -1.36
C LEU A 269 -4.45 -6.98 -0.89
N THR A 270 -5.31 -6.30 -0.13
CA THR A 270 -6.59 -6.87 0.34
C THR A 270 -7.55 -7.23 -0.80
N ALA A 271 -7.58 -6.46 -1.89
CA ALA A 271 -8.31 -6.83 -3.11
C ALA A 271 -7.72 -8.09 -3.79
N GLY A 272 -6.40 -8.26 -3.76
CA GLY A 272 -5.72 -9.48 -4.21
C GLY A 272 -6.10 -10.70 -3.35
N ASP A 273 -6.01 -10.58 -2.03
CA ASP A 273 -6.33 -11.66 -1.09
C ASP A 273 -7.80 -12.08 -1.18
N THR A 274 -8.73 -11.13 -1.21
CA THR A 274 -10.16 -11.41 -1.39
C THR A 274 -10.44 -12.07 -2.74
N LEU A 275 -9.73 -11.70 -3.81
CA LEU A 275 -9.83 -12.37 -5.11
C LEU A 275 -9.26 -13.80 -5.09
N LEU A 276 -8.18 -14.07 -4.34
CA LEU A 276 -7.67 -15.42 -4.12
C LEU A 276 -8.69 -16.29 -3.36
N VAL A 277 -9.27 -15.76 -2.28
CA VAL A 277 -10.31 -16.43 -1.48
C VAL A 277 -11.56 -16.69 -2.33
N LEU A 278 -12.01 -15.71 -3.12
CA LEU A 278 -13.13 -15.87 -4.05
C LEU A 278 -12.88 -16.97 -5.08
N ASN A 279 -11.68 -17.03 -5.67
CA ASN A 279 -11.32 -18.08 -6.62
C ASN A 279 -11.24 -19.46 -5.96
N LEU A 280 -10.79 -19.56 -4.70
CA LEU A 280 -10.82 -20.80 -3.93
C LEU A 280 -12.26 -21.30 -3.72
N PHE A 281 -13.17 -20.42 -3.29
CA PHE A 281 -14.58 -20.78 -3.11
C PHE A 281 -15.28 -21.10 -4.43
N LYS A 282 -14.98 -20.37 -5.52
CA LYS A 282 -15.48 -20.68 -6.86
C LYS A 282 -15.05 -22.07 -7.34
N LYS A 283 -13.80 -22.48 -7.07
CA LYS A 283 -13.32 -23.84 -7.36
C LYS A 283 -14.07 -24.89 -6.53
N LYS A 284 -14.22 -24.69 -5.23
CA LYS A 284 -14.98 -25.60 -4.33
C LYS A 284 -16.46 -25.73 -4.73
N LEU A 285 -17.09 -24.63 -5.14
CA LEU A 285 -18.46 -24.64 -5.63
C LEU A 285 -18.56 -25.42 -6.94
N ASN A 286 -17.63 -25.22 -7.88
CA ASN A 286 -17.61 -25.97 -9.14
C ASN A 286 -17.40 -27.48 -8.93
N THR A 287 -16.56 -27.91 -7.99
CA THR A 287 -16.39 -29.34 -7.68
C THR A 287 -17.66 -29.91 -7.05
N ALA A 288 -18.26 -29.22 -6.07
CA ALA A 288 -19.50 -29.66 -5.44
C ALA A 288 -20.69 -29.70 -6.43
N MET A 289 -20.78 -28.76 -7.38
CA MET A 289 -21.77 -28.81 -8.46
C MET A 289 -21.53 -29.99 -9.40
N ALA A 290 -20.27 -30.26 -9.78
CA ALA A 290 -19.93 -31.42 -10.61
C ALA A 290 -20.31 -32.74 -9.91
N GLU A 291 -19.98 -32.88 -8.63
CA GLU A 291 -20.39 -34.00 -7.78
C GLU A 291 -21.91 -34.14 -7.68
N SER A 292 -22.65 -33.04 -7.45
CA SER A 292 -24.13 -33.05 -7.47
C SER A 292 -24.67 -33.58 -8.79
N THR A 293 -24.22 -33.05 -9.93
CA THR A 293 -24.68 -33.52 -11.25
C THR A 293 -24.27 -34.96 -11.57
N HIS A 294 -23.25 -35.50 -10.90
CA HIS A 294 -22.87 -36.90 -11.00
C HIS A 294 -23.80 -37.78 -10.15
N LEU A 295 -24.06 -37.39 -8.90
CA LEU A 295 -25.00 -38.05 -8.01
C LEU A 295 -26.43 -38.04 -8.56
N ASP A 296 -26.88 -36.95 -9.18
CA ASP A 296 -28.20 -36.87 -9.82
C ASP A 296 -28.35 -37.91 -10.95
N LYS A 297 -27.29 -38.11 -11.76
CA LYS A 297 -27.24 -39.16 -12.79
C LYS A 297 -27.24 -40.55 -12.18
N GLU A 298 -26.47 -40.76 -11.11
CA GLU A 298 -26.43 -42.04 -10.42
C GLU A 298 -27.79 -42.39 -9.77
N ILE A 299 -28.44 -41.42 -9.15
CA ILE A 299 -29.81 -41.54 -8.59
C ILE A 299 -30.81 -41.89 -9.71
N HIS A 300 -30.69 -41.26 -10.88
CA HIS A 300 -31.54 -41.58 -12.04
C HIS A 300 -31.32 -43.02 -12.52
N MET A 301 -30.07 -43.43 -12.75
CA MET A 301 -29.73 -44.80 -13.15
C MET A 301 -30.19 -45.85 -12.11
N ARG A 302 -30.02 -45.57 -10.82
CA ARG A 302 -30.49 -46.44 -9.72
C ARG A 302 -32.02 -46.54 -9.70
N LYS A 303 -32.75 -45.46 -9.98
CA LYS A 303 -34.23 -45.48 -10.10
C LYS A 303 -34.69 -46.33 -11.30
N GLU A 304 -34.05 -46.21 -12.47
CA GLU A 304 -34.36 -47.05 -13.64
C GLU A 304 -34.02 -48.53 -13.40
N MET A 305 -32.98 -48.82 -12.62
CA MET A 305 -32.65 -50.19 -12.20
C MET A 305 -33.69 -50.75 -11.23
N LEU A 306 -34.09 -49.98 -10.22
CA LEU A 306 -35.16 -50.36 -9.28
C LEU A 306 -36.47 -50.64 -10.02
N GLN A 307 -36.88 -49.77 -10.95
CA GLN A 307 -38.11 -49.96 -11.73
C GLN A 307 -38.09 -51.27 -12.54
N ARG A 308 -36.93 -51.64 -13.12
CA ARG A 308 -36.78 -52.93 -13.81
C ARG A 308 -36.90 -54.12 -12.85
N ILE A 309 -36.23 -54.05 -11.70
CA ILE A 309 -36.30 -55.09 -10.66
C ILE A 309 -37.73 -55.23 -10.11
N GLU A 310 -38.47 -54.14 -9.93
CA GLU A 310 -39.87 -54.17 -9.49
C GLU A 310 -40.78 -54.85 -10.51
N LEU A 311 -40.60 -54.58 -11.81
CA LEU A 311 -41.34 -55.26 -12.88
C LEU A 311 -40.98 -56.75 -12.98
N GLU A 312 -39.69 -57.10 -12.89
CA GLU A 312 -39.23 -58.49 -12.85
C GLU A 312 -39.79 -59.24 -11.62
N ALA A 313 -39.79 -58.61 -10.44
CA ALA A 313 -40.36 -59.18 -9.22
C ALA A 313 -41.88 -59.43 -9.34
N GLN A 314 -42.63 -58.51 -9.99
CA GLN A 314 -44.05 -58.72 -10.27
C GLN A 314 -44.30 -59.91 -11.21
N LEU A 315 -43.46 -60.08 -12.24
CA LEU A 315 -43.56 -61.23 -13.16
C LEU A 315 -43.24 -62.54 -12.45
N VAL A 316 -42.15 -62.57 -11.67
CA VAL A 316 -41.75 -63.74 -10.86
C VAL A 316 -42.84 -64.11 -9.86
N GLU A 317 -43.50 -63.13 -9.22
CA GLU A 317 -44.59 -63.39 -8.27
C GLU A 317 -45.84 -63.96 -8.97
N GLN A 318 -46.21 -63.43 -10.16
CA GLN A 318 -47.29 -64.02 -10.97
C GLN A 318 -46.98 -65.46 -11.40
N ASP A 319 -45.73 -65.77 -11.75
CA ASP A 319 -45.30 -67.12 -12.10
C ASP A 319 -45.24 -68.04 -10.88
N ARG A 320 -44.82 -67.51 -9.71
CA ARG A 320 -44.90 -68.19 -8.41
C ARG A 320 -46.34 -68.58 -8.09
N GLU A 321 -47.31 -67.68 -8.27
CA GLU A 321 -48.74 -67.98 -8.09
C GLU A 321 -49.27 -69.03 -9.08
N LYS A 322 -48.88 -68.96 -10.36
CA LYS A 322 -49.26 -69.96 -11.37
C LYS A 322 -48.74 -71.34 -10.97
N ALA A 323 -47.46 -71.43 -10.60
CA ALA A 323 -46.82 -72.65 -10.14
C ALA A 323 -47.45 -73.17 -8.83
N GLU A 324 -47.75 -72.29 -7.87
CA GLU A 324 -48.41 -72.66 -6.61
C GLU A 324 -49.84 -73.19 -6.85
N ARG A 325 -50.60 -72.57 -7.77
CA ARG A 325 -51.93 -73.07 -8.18
C ARG A 325 -51.85 -74.46 -8.80
N VAL A 326 -50.86 -74.73 -9.65
CA VAL A 326 -50.63 -76.07 -10.21
C VAL A 326 -50.18 -77.05 -9.12
N ASN A 327 -49.25 -76.67 -8.24
CA ASN A 327 -48.78 -77.50 -7.14
C ASN A 327 -49.92 -77.88 -6.17
N LYS A 328 -50.81 -76.94 -5.85
CA LYS A 328 -52.03 -77.20 -5.06
C LYS A 328 -52.98 -78.18 -5.75
N LYS A 329 -53.16 -78.09 -7.08
CA LYS A 329 -53.95 -79.09 -7.84
C LYS A 329 -53.31 -80.47 -7.80
N LEU A 330 -52.01 -80.58 -8.06
CA LEU A 330 -51.27 -81.84 -8.02
C LEU A 330 -51.27 -82.47 -6.62
N ARG A 331 -51.13 -81.67 -5.55
CA ARG A 331 -51.25 -82.14 -4.16
C ARG A 331 -52.64 -82.65 -3.82
N LYS A 332 -53.70 -82.00 -4.32
CA LYS A 332 -55.08 -82.51 -4.20
C LYS A 332 -55.22 -83.84 -4.96
N GLN A 333 -54.85 -83.88 -6.24
CA GLN A 333 -54.87 -85.12 -7.02
C GLN A 333 -54.10 -86.26 -6.35
N LEU A 334 -52.94 -85.99 -5.75
CA LEU A 334 -52.16 -86.99 -5.00
C LEU A 334 -52.84 -87.42 -3.69
N HIS A 335 -53.53 -86.50 -3.00
CA HIS A 335 -54.31 -86.82 -1.80
C HIS A 335 -55.61 -87.58 -2.12
N ASP A 336 -56.23 -87.29 -3.26
CA ASP A 336 -57.46 -87.91 -3.75
C ASP A 336 -57.17 -89.24 -4.46
N TYR A 337 -55.92 -89.45 -4.93
CA TYR A 337 -55.47 -90.68 -5.57
C TYR A 337 -55.59 -91.87 -4.63
N ARG A 338 -56.45 -92.82 -5.00
CA ARG A 338 -56.54 -94.15 -4.41
C ARG A 338 -56.21 -95.15 -5.49
N VAL A 339 -55.35 -96.10 -5.17
CA VAL A 339 -55.20 -97.33 -5.96
C VAL A 339 -56.37 -98.22 -5.51
N PRO A 340 -57.23 -98.71 -6.40
CA PRO A 340 -58.26 -99.70 -6.04
C PRO A 340 -57.62 -100.92 -5.37
N ASP A 341 -58.32 -101.58 -4.46
CA ASP A 341 -57.77 -102.79 -3.85
C ASP A 341 -57.53 -103.85 -4.92
N VAL A 342 -56.48 -104.66 -4.77
CA VAL A 342 -56.04 -105.57 -5.84
C VAL A 342 -57.14 -106.58 -6.18
N LEU A 343 -57.94 -106.99 -5.20
CA LEU A 343 -59.08 -107.88 -5.41
C LEU A 343 -60.26 -107.17 -6.11
N GLU A 344 -60.53 -105.92 -5.76
CA GLU A 344 -61.57 -105.08 -6.37
C GLU A 344 -61.26 -104.81 -7.85
N TYR A 345 -60.01 -104.45 -8.17
CA TYR A 345 -59.54 -104.28 -9.55
C TYR A 345 -59.62 -105.57 -10.38
N ILE A 346 -59.28 -106.72 -9.78
CA ILE A 346 -59.42 -108.02 -10.47
C ILE A 346 -60.89 -108.34 -10.73
N GLN A 347 -61.79 -108.06 -9.78
CA GLN A 347 -63.25 -108.25 -9.94
C GLN A 347 -63.82 -107.36 -11.05
N GLU A 348 -63.57 -106.04 -11.00
CA GLU A 348 -63.99 -105.12 -12.07
C GLU A 348 -63.42 -105.54 -13.43
N LYS A 349 -62.17 -106.05 -13.48
CA LYS A 349 -61.58 -106.50 -14.74
C LYS A 349 -62.20 -107.81 -15.26
N THR A 350 -62.55 -108.75 -14.38
CA THR A 350 -63.31 -109.95 -14.79
C THR A 350 -64.71 -109.60 -15.26
N ASP A 351 -65.39 -108.64 -14.60
CA ASP A 351 -66.70 -108.14 -15.03
C ASP A 351 -66.61 -107.43 -16.40
N GLN A 352 -65.55 -106.65 -16.63
CA GLN A 352 -65.28 -106.07 -17.96
C GLN A 352 -65.10 -107.17 -19.01
N GLU A 353 -64.33 -108.23 -18.72
CA GLU A 353 -64.15 -109.35 -19.66
C GLU A 353 -65.44 -110.14 -19.91
N ASP A 354 -66.31 -110.29 -18.91
CA ASP A 354 -67.59 -110.97 -19.05
C ASP A 354 -68.63 -110.10 -19.77
N LEU A 355 -68.56 -108.78 -19.62
CA LEU A 355 -69.28 -107.82 -20.48
C LEU A 355 -68.78 -107.87 -21.92
N GLU A 356 -67.47 -107.92 -22.16
CA GLU A 356 -66.88 -108.09 -23.50
C GLU A 356 -67.30 -109.43 -24.14
N LYS A 357 -67.28 -110.53 -23.38
CA LYS A 357 -67.82 -111.84 -23.84
C LYS A 357 -69.31 -111.75 -24.13
N SER A 358 -70.08 -111.05 -23.30
CA SER A 358 -71.52 -110.83 -23.50
C SER A 358 -71.81 -110.02 -24.76
N ILE A 359 -71.05 -108.96 -25.03
CA ILE A 359 -71.10 -108.20 -26.28
C ILE A 359 -70.84 -109.13 -27.47
N ARG A 360 -69.76 -109.93 -27.46
CA ARG A 360 -69.46 -110.90 -28.54
C ARG A 360 -70.56 -111.96 -28.72
N ILE A 361 -71.21 -112.40 -27.64
CA ILE A 361 -72.35 -113.32 -27.70
C ILE A 361 -73.56 -112.62 -28.34
N TRP A 362 -73.83 -111.36 -28.01
CA TRP A 362 -74.90 -110.58 -28.62
C TRP A 362 -74.63 -110.26 -30.10
N GLU A 363 -73.41 -109.87 -30.46
CA GLU A 363 -72.96 -109.73 -31.86
C GLU A 363 -73.20 -111.02 -32.64
N ARG A 364 -72.81 -112.18 -32.08
CA ARG A 364 -73.02 -113.49 -32.73
C ARG A 364 -74.49 -113.90 -32.79
N LYS A 365 -75.31 -113.52 -31.80
CA LYS A 365 -76.78 -113.70 -31.86
C LYS A 365 -77.40 -112.82 -32.95
N VAL A 366 -76.92 -111.59 -33.13
CA VAL A 366 -77.34 -110.70 -34.22
C VAL A 366 -76.92 -111.28 -35.57
N GLU A 367 -75.69 -111.79 -35.73
CA GLU A 367 -75.27 -112.52 -36.94
C GLU A 367 -76.18 -113.72 -37.25
N ILE A 368 -76.51 -114.54 -36.25
CA ILE A 368 -77.40 -115.71 -36.41
C ILE A 368 -78.83 -115.26 -36.79
N ALA A 369 -79.34 -114.18 -36.19
CA ALA A 369 -80.64 -113.61 -36.54
C ALA A 369 -80.64 -113.02 -37.97
N GLU A 370 -79.58 -112.31 -38.37
CA GLU A 370 -79.41 -111.82 -39.73
C GLU A 370 -79.30 -112.96 -40.74
N LEU A 371 -78.54 -114.01 -40.42
CA LEU A 371 -78.39 -115.20 -41.27
C LEU A 371 -79.71 -115.97 -41.38
N SER A 372 -80.46 -116.13 -40.28
CA SER A 372 -81.78 -116.76 -40.34
C SER A 372 -82.75 -115.91 -41.17
N MET A 373 -82.76 -114.58 -41.00
CA MET A 373 -83.58 -113.67 -41.80
C MET A 373 -83.19 -113.72 -43.30
N LYS A 374 -81.88 -113.72 -43.62
CA LYS A 374 -81.37 -113.92 -44.99
C LYS A 374 -81.77 -115.29 -45.55
N THR A 375 -81.84 -116.33 -44.72
CA THR A 375 -82.24 -117.68 -45.14
C THR A 375 -83.75 -117.78 -45.36
N HIS A 376 -84.56 -117.24 -44.44
CA HIS A 376 -86.02 -117.14 -44.57
C HIS A 376 -86.41 -116.31 -45.80
N ARG A 377 -85.69 -115.21 -46.07
CA ARG A 377 -85.83 -114.41 -47.30
C ARG A 377 -85.52 -115.23 -48.56
N ARG A 378 -84.42 -115.99 -48.57
CA ARG A 378 -84.08 -116.90 -49.69
C ARG A 378 -85.11 -118.03 -49.88
N THR A 379 -85.68 -118.59 -48.81
CA THR A 379 -86.76 -119.60 -48.92
C THR A 379 -88.07 -118.98 -49.40
N TRP A 380 -88.38 -117.75 -49.00
CA TRP A 380 -89.52 -116.99 -49.50
C TRP A 380 -89.36 -116.63 -50.98
N GLU A 381 -88.18 -116.18 -51.39
CA GLU A 381 -87.84 -115.91 -52.80
C GLU A 381 -87.91 -117.19 -53.66
N LYS A 382 -87.51 -118.36 -53.12
CA LYS A 382 -87.72 -119.66 -53.79
C LYS A 382 -89.19 -120.09 -53.87
N LEU A 383 -89.98 -119.92 -52.81
CA LEU A 383 -91.43 -120.19 -52.81
C LEU A 383 -92.17 -119.29 -53.81
N LYS A 384 -91.78 -118.01 -53.88
CA LYS A 384 -92.29 -117.05 -54.86
C LYS A 384 -91.92 -117.44 -56.30
N ALA A 385 -90.71 -117.93 -56.53
CA ALA A 385 -90.29 -118.44 -57.84
C ALA A 385 -91.01 -119.76 -58.24
N SER A 386 -91.28 -120.67 -57.30
CA SER A 386 -92.00 -121.92 -57.60
C SER A 386 -93.47 -121.73 -57.92
N CYS A 387 -94.14 -120.73 -57.35
CA CYS A 387 -95.54 -120.42 -57.68
C CYS A 387 -95.73 -119.79 -59.07
N GLN A 388 -94.66 -119.44 -59.79
CA GLN A 388 -94.75 -118.59 -60.98
C GLN A 388 -94.41 -119.32 -62.30
N ILE A 389 -94.28 -120.66 -62.29
CA ILE A 389 -93.82 -121.44 -63.45
C ILE A 389 -94.87 -122.44 -64.02
N GLN A 390 -96.07 -122.59 -63.43
CA GLN A 390 -97.04 -123.60 -63.96
C GLN A 390 -98.55 -123.29 -63.92
N VAL A 391 -99.01 -122.07 -63.57
CA VAL A 391 -100.44 -121.70 -63.62
C VAL A 391 -100.69 -120.38 -64.38
N CYS A 392 -100.12 -120.30 -65.58
CA CYS A 392 -100.59 -119.49 -66.71
C CYS A 392 -99.74 -119.87 -67.94
N GLY A 393 -100.30 -120.23 -69.10
CA GLY A 393 -101.72 -120.37 -69.38
C GLY A 393 -102.47 -119.05 -69.62
N GLN A 394 -101.77 -117.93 -69.81
CA GLN A 394 -102.21 -116.74 -70.57
C GLN A 394 -101.24 -115.56 -70.44
N GLN A 395 -101.19 -114.77 -71.52
CA GLN A 395 -100.72 -113.38 -71.63
C GLN A 395 -99.25 -113.12 -71.23
N GLN A 396 -98.35 -113.00 -72.20
CA GLN A 396 -98.15 -111.81 -73.05
C GLN A 396 -97.74 -110.56 -72.30
N GLY A 397 -96.61 -110.02 -72.75
CA GLY A 397 -96.22 -108.64 -72.51
C GLY A 397 -95.74 -108.36 -71.09
N MET A 398 -94.87 -107.40 -70.86
CA MET A 398 -94.12 -106.50 -71.72
C MET A 398 -93.57 -105.49 -70.71
N LEU A 399 -92.47 -104.81 -71.05
CA LEU A 399 -92.23 -103.42 -70.64
C LEU A 399 -92.15 -103.16 -69.11
N LYS A 400 -90.94 -102.94 -68.58
CA LYS A 400 -90.18 -101.66 -68.65
C LYS A 400 -90.42 -100.85 -67.37
N LEU A 401 -89.51 -99.90 -67.13
CA LEU A 401 -89.74 -98.69 -66.33
C LEU A 401 -89.93 -99.02 -64.82
N ASP A 402 -89.48 -98.20 -63.87
CA ASP A 402 -88.77 -96.93 -63.95
C ASP A 402 -88.13 -96.59 -62.59
N LYS A 403 -87.56 -95.39 -62.49
CA LYS A 403 -87.61 -94.51 -61.31
C LYS A 403 -86.93 -95.01 -60.01
N THR A 404 -85.74 -94.52 -59.67
CA THR A 404 -85.34 -93.14 -59.25
C THR A 404 -85.69 -92.78 -57.81
N LEU A 405 -84.84 -91.91 -57.23
CA LEU A 405 -85.12 -90.98 -56.12
C LEU A 405 -85.42 -91.62 -54.75
N SER A 406 -84.59 -91.30 -53.76
CA SER A 406 -84.82 -90.06 -52.99
C SER A 406 -83.69 -89.77 -51.98
N LYS A 407 -83.10 -88.57 -52.06
CA LYS A 407 -82.58 -87.85 -50.89
C LYS A 407 -83.77 -87.09 -50.27
N PRO A 408 -83.86 -86.95 -48.94
CA PRO A 408 -83.41 -85.71 -48.29
C PRO A 408 -82.48 -86.00 -47.07
N THR A 409 -81.63 -85.07 -46.56
CA THR A 409 -81.94 -83.80 -45.84
C THR A 409 -82.77 -84.10 -44.57
N SER A 410 -82.50 -83.60 -43.35
CA SER A 410 -82.11 -82.25 -42.90
C SER A 410 -81.60 -82.35 -41.42
N GLN A 411 -80.58 -81.60 -40.95
CA GLN A 411 -80.62 -80.25 -40.32
C GLN A 411 -80.78 -80.19 -38.79
N LEU A 412 -80.03 -79.25 -38.15
CA LEU A 412 -80.24 -78.60 -36.84
C LEU A 412 -80.26 -79.55 -35.60
N THR A 413 -80.02 -79.19 -34.32
CA THR A 413 -79.51 -78.01 -33.57
C THR A 413 -78.87 -78.55 -32.25
N ASP A 414 -78.23 -77.82 -31.32
CA ASP A 414 -77.97 -76.38 -31.10
C ASP A 414 -76.68 -76.17 -30.26
N ILE A 415 -76.34 -74.90 -29.94
CA ILE A 415 -75.51 -74.33 -28.84
C ILE A 415 -74.31 -75.16 -28.32
#